data_AF-A0A8J6NZ70-F1
#
_entry.id   AF-A0A8J6NZ70-F1
#
_cell.length_a   1.000
_cell.length_b   1.000
_cell.length_c   1.000
_cell.angle_alpha   90.00
_cell.angle_beta   90.00
_cell.angle_gamma   90.00
#
_symmetry.space_group_name_H-M   'P 1'
#
loop_
_entity.id
_entity.type
_entity.pdbx_description
1 polymer ?
#
loop_
_entity_poly.entity_id
_entity_poly.type
_entity_poly.pdbx_seq_one_letter_code
_entity_poly.pdbx_strand_id
1 'polypeptide(L)'
;MIDGKKRSFKRGATLGLAIAITLGLSGCGDSGDSGASKTAAPAPAPAAAPAPAPVPAAPVKVAASGPSLSEADFEHSKKLYFQRCAGCHGVLRKGATGKSLEPKDTRELGQERLEKILTYGTDGGMNNFDDIFSKEEISMMATYIQLEPPIPPEMSLAMMKERTEVFIDPKDYPTKPLHGRNWENFFVVIERDAGKAAVIDGDTKEIIDHIDTGYAVHVIKATEHHETEHPVGGVAGRFWYTMGRDGVMSKIDLWQNPGSMLVAKTQIAYDARDVAISGDGKYVIGGGYWPPHFVIADAVTMEPLKVVSTRGVNVDGEYVNESRVAAVYTTPNEPTFLVAVKELGQMWQVDYSDIENLDITKIDSAKFLHDGFFDPTGRYFQIAANASNKMVVVDTKTRKLEAMIDTTGKKPHPGPGANWDDPKHGPVGATVHLGTGMVTVWGNDPAGTPSKAWKIVREIETDGAGAFIRTHPNSKYVWADQVKNPEPEIQQSVQVISKETGEIVKTIRVTEEQGKAALHIEFNKDGSEAWVSVWNRTDNSNPTGEIVVYDADTLEEKARIKGLTTPTGKFNVYSRTNHVT
;
A
#
# COMPACT_ATOMS: atom_id res chain seq x y z
N MET A 1 26.86 19.10 -50.37
CA MET A 1 26.61 20.55 -50.21
C MET A 1 26.20 20.74 -48.75
N ILE A 2 27.14 20.94 -47.81
CA ILE A 2 27.76 22.23 -47.40
C ILE A 2 26.64 23.19 -46.94
N ASP A 3 26.49 23.66 -45.70
CA ASP A 3 27.38 24.09 -44.60
C ASP A 3 26.56 24.02 -43.27
N GLY A 4 27.06 23.87 -42.04
CA GLY A 4 28.38 24.17 -41.48
C GLY A 4 28.37 25.46 -40.66
N LYS A 5 28.18 25.41 -39.33
CA LYS A 5 28.68 26.46 -38.40
C LYS A 5 28.86 25.97 -36.96
N LYS A 6 30.13 25.65 -36.64
CA LYS A 6 30.72 25.53 -35.29
C LYS A 6 31.12 26.92 -34.77
N ARG A 7 31.02 27.14 -33.46
CA ARG A 7 31.85 28.05 -32.63
C ARG A 7 31.75 27.55 -31.18
N SER A 8 32.73 27.62 -30.29
CA SER A 8 34.19 27.73 -30.31
C SER A 8 34.55 27.69 -28.82
N PHE A 9 35.46 26.81 -28.44
CA PHE A 9 36.10 26.74 -27.13
C PHE A 9 36.82 28.05 -26.79
N LYS A 10 36.84 28.46 -25.51
CA LYS A 10 37.96 29.19 -24.90
C LYS A 10 38.20 28.68 -23.48
N ARG A 11 39.32 27.96 -23.32
CA ARG A 11 40.02 27.75 -22.05
C ARG A 11 40.90 28.98 -21.78
N GLY A 12 40.96 29.39 -20.52
CA GLY A 12 42.02 30.25 -19.98
C GLY A 12 42.39 29.75 -18.59
N ALA A 13 43.60 29.22 -18.45
CA ALA A 13 44.35 29.15 -17.20
C ALA A 13 44.73 30.61 -16.79
N THR A 14 45.12 30.96 -15.56
CA THR A 14 46.18 30.36 -14.73
C THR A 14 46.20 30.98 -13.32
N LEU A 15 46.62 30.16 -12.34
CA LEU A 15 47.49 30.43 -11.17
C LEU A 15 47.13 31.47 -10.08
N GLY A 16 47.20 31.02 -8.82
CA GLY A 16 47.31 31.89 -7.64
C GLY A 16 47.20 31.14 -6.30
N LEU A 17 48.32 30.59 -5.85
CA LEU A 17 48.59 29.87 -4.60
C LEU A 17 48.47 30.78 -3.36
N ALA A 18 47.91 30.29 -2.22
CA ALA A 18 48.44 30.57 -0.87
C ALA A 18 47.70 29.80 0.24
N ILE A 19 48.51 29.14 1.07
CA ILE A 19 48.23 28.38 2.29
C ILE A 19 48.11 29.34 3.48
N ALA A 20 47.21 29.08 4.43
CA ALA A 20 47.42 29.46 5.83
C ALA A 20 46.63 28.54 6.79
N ILE A 21 47.38 27.67 7.47
CA ILE A 21 47.00 26.94 8.67
C ILE A 21 47.10 27.91 9.85
N THR A 22 46.09 27.93 10.74
CA THR A 22 46.31 28.42 12.11
C THR A 22 45.49 27.60 13.09
N LEU A 23 46.20 26.81 13.91
CA LEU A 23 45.75 26.31 15.21
C LEU A 23 45.68 27.48 16.20
N GLY A 24 44.70 27.45 17.11
CA GLY A 24 44.66 28.27 18.32
C GLY A 24 44.02 27.51 19.47
N LEU A 25 44.85 27.04 20.40
CA LEU A 25 44.52 26.44 21.68
C LEU A 25 45.01 27.38 22.80
N SER A 26 44.28 27.39 23.93
CA SER A 26 44.52 28.04 25.25
C SER A 26 43.52 29.16 25.55
N GLY A 27 42.88 29.28 26.71
CA GLY A 27 43.02 28.56 27.98
C GLY A 27 42.74 29.50 29.17
N CYS A 28 41.95 29.00 30.13
CA CYS A 28 41.91 29.26 31.59
C CYS A 28 41.43 30.59 32.23
N GLY A 29 40.49 30.40 33.17
CA GLY A 29 40.54 30.90 34.56
C GLY A 29 39.36 31.80 34.99
N ASP A 30 38.72 31.72 36.17
CA ASP A 30 38.54 30.74 37.26
C ASP A 30 37.51 31.35 38.27
N SER A 31 37.05 30.56 39.25
CA SER A 31 36.40 30.90 40.56
C SER A 31 34.91 31.30 40.60
N GLY A 32 34.07 30.84 41.54
CA GLY A 32 34.24 29.89 42.66
C GLY A 32 32.95 29.64 43.47
N ASP A 33 32.96 28.55 44.27
CA ASP A 33 32.26 28.19 45.53
C ASP A 33 30.71 28.29 45.66
N SER A 34 29.94 27.51 46.43
CA SER A 34 30.15 26.44 47.44
C SER A 34 28.78 25.75 47.72
N GLY A 35 28.75 24.51 48.26
CA GLY A 35 27.54 23.94 48.88
C GLY A 35 27.46 22.41 48.93
N ALA A 36 27.81 21.81 50.07
CA ALA A 36 28.00 20.38 50.30
C ALA A 36 26.73 19.57 50.67
N SER A 37 26.75 18.25 50.38
CA SER A 37 26.16 17.21 51.23
C SER A 37 26.87 15.87 51.05
N LYS A 38 27.09 15.18 52.18
CA LYS A 38 27.93 13.98 52.38
C LYS A 38 27.16 12.68 52.13
N THR A 39 27.79 11.70 51.47
CA THR A 39 27.68 10.26 51.82
C THR A 39 28.97 9.52 51.43
N ALA A 40 29.31 8.49 52.21
CA ALA A 40 30.61 7.83 52.29
C ALA A 40 30.97 6.94 51.08
N ALA A 41 32.26 6.88 50.75
CA ALA A 41 32.82 6.04 49.70
C ALA A 41 33.14 4.61 50.21
N PRO A 42 32.91 3.54 49.43
CA PRO A 42 33.33 2.19 49.77
C PRO A 42 34.82 1.94 49.43
N ALA A 43 35.41 0.98 50.14
CA ALA A 43 36.82 0.58 50.08
C ALA A 43 37.26 0.01 48.71
N PRO A 44 38.56 0.07 48.34
CA PRO A 44 39.05 -0.40 47.06
C PRO A 44 39.10 -1.93 46.98
N ALA A 45 38.68 -2.48 45.83
CA ALA A 45 38.78 -3.89 45.49
C ALA A 45 40.25 -4.32 45.21
N PRO A 46 40.64 -5.58 45.49
CA PRO A 46 42.00 -6.06 45.25
C PRO A 46 42.30 -6.24 43.76
N ALA A 47 43.57 -6.03 43.38
CA ALA A 47 44.06 -6.09 42.01
C ALA A 47 43.90 -7.50 41.39
N ALA A 48 43.42 -7.53 40.14
CA ALA A 48 43.29 -8.73 39.34
C ALA A 48 44.67 -9.26 38.87
N ALA A 49 44.85 -10.57 38.91
CA ALA A 49 46.04 -11.26 38.40
C ALA A 49 46.16 -11.17 36.86
N PRO A 50 47.38 -11.24 36.29
CA PRO A 50 47.56 -11.09 34.84
C PRO A 50 47.03 -12.31 34.07
N ALA A 51 46.38 -12.04 32.94
CA ALA A 51 45.86 -13.05 32.03
C ALA A 51 47.00 -13.83 31.34
N PRO A 52 46.83 -15.14 31.08
CA PRO A 52 47.80 -15.92 30.31
C PRO A 52 47.79 -15.52 28.83
N ALA A 53 48.95 -15.60 28.18
CA ALA A 53 49.14 -15.29 26.76
C ALA A 53 48.33 -16.22 25.83
N PRO A 54 47.88 -15.73 24.65
CA PRO A 54 47.07 -16.52 23.74
C PRO A 54 47.89 -17.63 23.08
N VAL A 55 47.35 -18.85 23.10
CA VAL A 55 47.85 -19.98 22.30
C VAL A 55 47.30 -19.86 20.87
N PRO A 56 48.12 -19.98 19.81
CA PRO A 56 47.61 -19.95 18.45
C PRO A 56 46.77 -21.20 18.18
N ALA A 57 45.48 -21.01 17.90
CA ALA A 57 44.59 -22.08 17.51
C ALA A 57 44.96 -22.57 16.09
N ALA A 58 45.19 -23.88 15.96
CA ALA A 58 45.25 -24.54 14.66
C ALA A 58 43.89 -24.39 13.93
N PRO A 59 43.86 -24.32 12.59
CA PRO A 59 42.62 -24.16 11.86
C PRO A 59 41.78 -25.44 11.98
N VAL A 60 40.73 -25.38 12.78
CA VAL A 60 39.67 -26.39 12.75
C VAL A 60 38.87 -26.18 11.47
N LYS A 61 39.08 -27.04 10.48
CA LYS A 61 38.13 -27.21 9.38
C LYS A 61 36.85 -27.82 9.96
N VAL A 62 35.91 -26.96 10.35
CA VAL A 62 34.52 -27.37 10.54
C VAL A 62 33.92 -27.53 9.15
N ALA A 63 33.61 -28.76 8.75
CA ALA A 63 32.76 -29.00 7.59
C ALA A 63 31.39 -28.37 7.90
N ALA A 64 30.97 -27.40 7.08
CA ALA A 64 29.65 -26.79 7.18
C ALA A 64 28.59 -27.86 6.84
N SER A 65 28.04 -28.52 7.86
CA SER A 65 26.98 -29.53 7.69
C SER A 65 25.57 -28.90 7.61
N GLY A 66 25.49 -27.60 7.31
CA GLY A 66 24.25 -26.85 7.16
C GLY A 66 24.05 -26.36 5.72
N PRO A 67 22.81 -26.00 5.34
CA PRO A 67 22.55 -25.31 4.09
C PRO A 67 23.45 -24.07 4.00
N SER A 68 24.04 -23.80 2.84
CA SER A 68 24.89 -22.62 2.63
C SER A 68 24.77 -22.14 1.19
N LEU A 69 24.99 -20.85 0.98
CA LEU A 69 24.99 -20.19 -0.33
C LEU A 69 26.31 -19.45 -0.50
N SER A 70 26.74 -19.27 -1.75
CA SER A 70 27.75 -18.25 -2.05
C SER A 70 27.20 -16.87 -1.72
N GLU A 71 28.08 -15.87 -1.57
CA GLU A 71 27.64 -14.49 -1.31
C GLU A 71 26.74 -13.95 -2.44
N ALA A 72 27.08 -14.24 -3.70
CA ALA A 72 26.30 -13.85 -4.86
C ALA A 72 24.90 -14.51 -4.86
N ASP A 73 24.84 -15.82 -4.58
CA ASP A 73 23.57 -16.56 -4.52
C ASP A 73 22.70 -16.14 -3.34
N PHE A 74 23.33 -15.79 -2.21
CA PHE A 74 22.65 -15.24 -1.05
C PHE A 74 22.01 -13.89 -1.38
N GLU A 75 22.74 -12.97 -1.99
CA GLU A 75 22.23 -11.65 -2.37
C GLU A 75 21.12 -11.75 -3.44
N HIS A 76 21.28 -12.64 -4.42
CA HIS A 76 20.25 -12.93 -5.42
C HIS A 76 18.98 -13.49 -4.78
N SER A 77 19.12 -14.52 -3.94
CA SER A 77 17.99 -15.14 -3.22
C SER A 77 17.31 -14.16 -2.28
N LYS A 78 18.08 -13.31 -1.59
CA LYS A 78 17.57 -12.23 -0.75
C LYS A 78 16.68 -11.30 -1.57
N LYS A 79 17.14 -10.82 -2.72
CA LYS A 79 16.35 -9.96 -3.61
C LYS A 79 15.05 -10.64 -4.08
N LEU A 80 15.13 -11.90 -4.52
CA LEU A 80 13.94 -12.66 -4.92
C LEU A 80 12.96 -12.81 -3.76
N TYR A 81 13.45 -13.10 -2.55
CA TYR A 81 12.64 -13.24 -1.35
C TYR A 81 11.89 -11.94 -1.03
N PHE A 82 12.59 -10.80 -1.01
CA PHE A 82 11.96 -9.49 -0.79
C PHE A 82 10.87 -9.20 -1.83
N GLN A 83 11.15 -9.48 -3.10
CA GLN A 83 10.24 -9.15 -4.19
C GLN A 83 8.99 -10.04 -4.24
N ARG A 84 9.12 -11.33 -3.90
CA ARG A 84 8.10 -12.35 -4.18
C ARG A 84 7.55 -13.07 -2.96
N CYS A 85 8.27 -13.10 -1.84
CA CYS A 85 7.93 -13.91 -0.67
C CYS A 85 7.62 -13.08 0.59
N ALA A 86 8.40 -12.02 0.84
CA ALA A 86 8.33 -11.24 2.07
C ALA A 86 6.96 -10.57 2.30
N GLY A 87 6.23 -10.24 1.24
CA GLY A 87 4.86 -9.74 1.35
C GLY A 87 3.92 -10.68 2.11
N CYS A 88 4.09 -11.99 1.96
CA CYS A 88 3.27 -13.00 2.65
C CYS A 88 3.91 -13.54 3.93
N HIS A 89 5.24 -13.62 3.99
CA HIS A 89 5.98 -14.30 5.08
C HIS A 89 6.73 -13.35 6.03
N GLY A 90 6.78 -12.06 5.73
CA GLY A 90 7.55 -11.06 6.46
C GLY A 90 9.03 -11.06 6.09
N VAL A 91 9.70 -9.92 6.19
CA VAL A 91 11.14 -9.81 5.89
C VAL A 91 11.99 -10.53 6.94
N LEU A 92 11.49 -10.62 8.17
CA LEU A 92 12.08 -11.40 9.26
C LEU A 92 11.57 -12.85 9.29
N ARG A 93 10.74 -13.24 8.31
CA ARG A 93 10.19 -14.59 8.12
C ARG A 93 9.28 -15.11 9.23
N LYS A 94 8.79 -14.24 10.11
CA LYS A 94 7.92 -14.62 11.24
C LYS A 94 6.48 -14.97 10.85
N GLY A 95 6.15 -14.88 9.57
CA GLY A 95 4.81 -15.12 9.08
C GLY A 95 3.95 -13.87 9.13
N ALA A 96 2.93 -13.87 8.28
CA ALA A 96 2.11 -12.71 7.99
C ALA A 96 0.72 -13.17 7.52
N THR A 97 0.48 -13.27 6.21
CA THR A 97 -0.66 -14.02 5.67
C THR A 97 -0.27 -15.48 5.39
N GLY A 98 1.00 -15.70 5.01
CA GLY A 98 1.65 -16.99 4.95
C GLY A 98 2.26 -17.38 6.30
N LYS A 99 2.57 -18.67 6.46
CA LYS A 99 3.17 -19.23 7.68
C LYS A 99 4.56 -18.65 7.96
N SER A 100 5.04 -18.80 9.20
CA SER A 100 6.46 -18.56 9.51
C SER A 100 7.36 -19.42 8.62
N LEU A 101 8.48 -18.85 8.19
CA LEU A 101 9.57 -19.50 7.47
C LEU A 101 10.88 -19.36 8.27
N GLU A 102 10.77 -19.34 9.60
CA GLU A 102 11.93 -19.30 10.48
C GLU A 102 12.79 -20.56 10.29
N PRO A 103 14.13 -20.44 10.41
CA PRO A 103 15.05 -21.54 10.12
C PRO A 103 14.77 -22.83 10.86
N LYS A 104 14.22 -22.76 12.08
CA LYS A 104 13.86 -23.95 12.87
C LYS A 104 12.86 -24.83 12.10
N ASP A 105 11.81 -24.22 11.56
CA ASP A 105 10.71 -24.94 10.90
C ASP A 105 11.11 -25.36 9.48
N THR A 106 11.81 -24.49 8.75
CA THR A 106 12.24 -24.81 7.38
C THR A 106 13.33 -25.89 7.35
N ARG A 107 14.24 -25.92 8.33
CA ARG A 107 15.24 -27.01 8.45
C ARG A 107 14.60 -28.35 8.79
N GLU A 108 13.49 -28.36 9.56
CA GLU A 108 12.73 -29.58 9.84
C GLU A 108 12.06 -30.14 8.58
N LEU A 109 11.54 -29.27 7.70
CA LEU A 109 10.97 -29.69 6.43
C LEU A 109 12.03 -30.26 5.47
N GLY A 110 13.23 -29.68 5.47
CA GLY A 110 14.35 -30.10 4.64
C GLY A 110 14.27 -29.65 3.18
N GLN A 111 15.43 -29.62 2.52
CA GLN A 111 15.62 -29.05 1.17
C GLN A 111 14.63 -29.61 0.13
N GLU A 112 14.54 -30.94 -0.01
CA GLU A 112 13.73 -31.57 -1.07
C GLU A 112 12.23 -31.23 -0.93
N ARG A 113 11.73 -31.17 0.30
CA ARG A 113 10.33 -30.83 0.55
C ARG A 113 10.07 -29.35 0.27
N LEU A 114 10.98 -28.47 0.67
CA LEU A 114 10.87 -27.03 0.40
C LEU A 114 10.90 -26.73 -1.10
N GLU A 115 11.78 -27.39 -1.87
CA GLU A 115 11.81 -27.26 -3.32
C GLU A 115 10.49 -27.69 -3.96
N LYS A 116 9.90 -28.82 -3.52
CA LYS A 116 8.57 -29.26 -3.99
C LYS A 116 7.48 -28.25 -3.65
N ILE A 117 7.48 -27.69 -2.44
CA ILE A 117 6.52 -26.67 -2.02
C ILE A 117 6.66 -25.40 -2.88
N LEU A 118 7.88 -24.94 -3.14
CA LEU A 118 8.12 -23.77 -3.99
C LEU A 118 7.74 -24.04 -5.45
N THR A 119 8.02 -25.25 -5.95
CA THR A 119 7.71 -25.65 -7.33
C THR A 119 6.21 -25.70 -7.54
N TYR A 120 5.45 -26.39 -6.67
CA TYR A 120 4.05 -26.71 -6.94
C TYR A 120 3.04 -25.86 -6.15
N GLY A 121 3.50 -25.04 -5.22
CA GLY A 121 2.61 -24.33 -4.30
C GLY A 121 1.91 -25.26 -3.30
N THR A 122 0.83 -24.77 -2.69
CA THR A 122 -0.02 -25.57 -1.79
C THR A 122 -1.48 -25.15 -1.88
N ASP A 123 -2.40 -26.08 -1.61
CA ASP A 123 -3.85 -25.84 -1.51
C ASP A 123 -4.23 -24.78 -0.44
N GLY A 124 -3.29 -24.44 0.46
CA GLY A 124 -3.45 -23.40 1.48
C GLY A 124 -3.31 -21.97 0.96
N GLY A 125 -3.13 -21.77 -0.35
CA GLY A 125 -3.02 -20.45 -0.99
C GLY A 125 -1.58 -19.97 -1.21
N MET A 126 -0.58 -20.86 -1.16
CA MET A 126 0.77 -20.55 -1.63
C MET A 126 0.85 -20.82 -3.14
N ASN A 127 1.24 -19.81 -3.91
CA ASN A 127 1.42 -19.94 -5.36
C ASN A 127 2.52 -20.96 -5.69
N ASN A 128 2.42 -21.60 -6.86
CA ASN A 128 3.56 -22.22 -7.52
C ASN A 128 4.51 -21.13 -8.04
N PHE A 129 5.80 -21.47 -8.18
CA PHE A 129 6.81 -20.56 -8.70
C PHE A 129 7.60 -21.16 -9.86
N ASP A 130 7.25 -22.35 -10.35
CA ASP A 130 7.94 -23.03 -11.45
C ASP A 130 7.72 -22.39 -12.83
N ASP A 131 6.79 -21.44 -12.93
CA ASP A 131 6.57 -20.55 -14.06
C ASP A 131 7.31 -19.20 -13.92
N ILE A 132 7.83 -18.88 -12.74
CA ILE A 132 8.48 -17.59 -12.42
C ILE A 132 9.98 -17.75 -12.12
N PHE A 133 10.35 -18.80 -11.40
CA PHE A 133 11.72 -19.12 -10.98
C PHE A 133 12.24 -20.32 -11.76
N SER A 134 13.52 -20.25 -12.13
CA SER A 134 14.25 -21.42 -12.60
C SER A 134 14.38 -22.48 -11.50
N LYS A 135 14.65 -23.72 -11.89
CA LYS A 135 14.91 -24.81 -10.93
C LYS A 135 16.07 -24.49 -9.97
N GLU A 136 17.07 -23.78 -10.47
CA GLU A 136 18.22 -23.34 -9.67
C GLU A 136 17.80 -22.29 -8.64
N GLU A 137 17.00 -21.29 -9.04
CA GLU A 137 16.45 -20.29 -8.11
C GLU A 137 15.52 -20.90 -7.06
N ILE A 138 14.74 -21.92 -7.42
CA ILE A 138 13.93 -22.67 -6.45
C ILE A 138 14.83 -23.36 -5.41
N SER A 139 15.90 -24.01 -5.85
CA SER A 139 16.85 -24.67 -4.95
C SER A 139 17.59 -23.68 -4.05
N MET A 140 18.07 -22.57 -4.61
CA MET A 140 18.70 -21.49 -3.86
C MET A 140 17.73 -20.85 -2.86
N MET A 141 16.47 -20.61 -3.25
CA MET A 141 15.44 -20.09 -2.36
C MET A 141 15.14 -21.04 -1.20
N ALA A 142 15.00 -22.35 -1.48
CA ALA A 142 14.83 -23.38 -0.46
C ALA A 142 15.99 -23.41 0.52
N THR A 143 17.23 -23.23 0.07
CA THR A 143 18.41 -23.09 0.93
C THR A 143 18.39 -21.77 1.71
N TYR A 144 18.09 -20.65 1.04
CA TYR A 144 18.04 -19.31 1.64
C TYR A 144 17.07 -19.24 2.81
N ILE A 145 15.87 -19.84 2.69
CA ILE A 145 14.86 -19.85 3.76
C ILE A 145 15.26 -20.69 4.98
N GLN A 146 16.31 -21.51 4.88
CA GLN A 146 16.89 -22.26 6.01
C GLN A 146 18.06 -21.53 6.70
N LEU A 147 18.56 -20.43 6.12
CA LEU A 147 19.57 -19.57 6.72
C LEU A 147 18.93 -18.55 7.66
N GLU A 148 19.68 -18.07 8.66
CA GLU A 148 19.23 -16.95 9.50
C GLU A 148 18.89 -15.74 8.63
N PRO A 149 17.71 -15.11 8.81
CA PRO A 149 17.31 -13.98 7.99
C PRO A 149 18.18 -12.76 8.30
N PRO A 150 18.72 -12.06 7.28
CA PRO A 150 19.39 -10.79 7.50
C PRO A 150 18.38 -9.75 7.97
N ILE A 151 18.80 -8.85 8.86
CA ILE A 151 17.99 -7.68 9.24
C ILE A 151 18.13 -6.66 8.10
N PRO A 152 17.05 -6.28 7.41
CA PRO A 152 17.12 -5.28 6.36
C PRO A 152 17.44 -3.89 6.95
N PRO A 153 18.04 -2.97 6.18
CA PRO A 153 18.45 -1.66 6.70
C PRO A 153 17.23 -0.81 7.10
N GLU A 154 17.42 0.06 8.10
CA GLU A 154 16.47 1.12 8.41
C GLU A 154 16.57 2.26 7.36
N MET A 155 15.63 3.21 7.40
CA MET A 155 15.64 4.41 6.58
C MET A 155 15.51 5.63 7.48
N SER A 156 16.51 6.50 7.50
CA SER A 156 16.49 7.72 8.30
C SER A 156 15.69 8.82 7.61
N LEU A 157 15.15 9.76 8.38
CA LEU A 157 14.47 10.94 7.83
C LEU A 157 15.39 11.75 6.90
N ALA A 158 16.68 11.87 7.24
CA ALA A 158 17.66 12.53 6.38
C ALA A 158 17.81 11.86 5.01
N MET A 159 17.85 10.52 4.98
CA MET A 159 17.90 9.76 3.72
C MET A 159 16.63 9.96 2.89
N MET A 160 15.45 10.03 3.52
CA MET A 160 14.20 10.29 2.79
C MET A 160 14.20 11.69 2.16
N LYS A 161 14.68 12.71 2.90
CA LYS A 161 14.84 14.08 2.38
C LYS A 161 15.79 14.13 1.19
N GLU A 162 16.92 13.44 1.26
CA GLU A 162 17.88 13.32 0.14
C GLU A 162 17.29 12.64 -1.11
N ARG A 163 16.30 11.75 -0.91
CA ARG A 163 15.59 11.03 -1.99
C ARG A 163 14.32 11.73 -2.47
N THR A 164 14.11 12.98 -2.07
CA THR A 164 12.99 13.79 -2.56
C THR A 164 13.40 14.49 -3.86
N GLU A 165 12.61 14.30 -4.90
CA GLU A 165 12.81 14.90 -6.21
C GLU A 165 11.60 15.76 -6.58
N VAL A 166 11.86 17.00 -7.00
CA VAL A 166 10.83 17.94 -7.48
C VAL A 166 11.04 18.15 -8.97
N PHE A 167 10.03 17.85 -9.78
CA PHE A 167 10.04 18.01 -11.23
C PHE A 167 9.45 19.35 -11.67
N ILE A 168 8.44 19.83 -10.94
CA ILE A 168 7.82 21.14 -11.14
C ILE A 168 7.71 21.83 -9.79
N ASP A 169 8.30 23.03 -9.69
CA ASP A 169 8.24 23.84 -8.47
C ASP A 169 6.79 24.25 -8.18
N PRO A 170 6.31 24.16 -6.93
CA PRO A 170 4.93 24.54 -6.58
C PRO A 170 4.49 25.93 -7.05
N LYS A 171 5.42 26.90 -7.14
CA LYS A 171 5.10 28.25 -7.64
C LYS A 171 4.73 28.27 -9.13
N ASP A 172 5.15 27.25 -9.87
CA ASP A 172 4.93 27.09 -11.31
C ASP A 172 3.71 26.20 -11.62
N TYR A 173 2.97 25.77 -10.58
CA TYR A 173 1.73 25.01 -10.76
C TYR A 173 0.67 25.85 -11.49
N PRO A 174 -0.07 25.24 -12.43
CA PRO A 174 -1.08 25.97 -13.18
C PRO A 174 -2.23 26.40 -12.25
N THR A 175 -2.82 27.56 -12.54
CA THR A 175 -4.00 28.06 -11.82
C THR A 175 -5.33 27.58 -12.40
N LYS A 176 -5.29 26.84 -13.52
CA LYS A 176 -6.42 26.18 -14.19
C LYS A 176 -5.91 25.00 -15.03
N PRO A 177 -6.76 24.00 -15.37
CA PRO A 177 -6.34 22.90 -16.25
C PRO A 177 -5.78 23.40 -17.58
N LEU A 178 -4.63 22.87 -18.00
CA LEU A 178 -3.94 23.28 -19.23
C LEU A 178 -4.45 22.55 -20.49
N HIS A 179 -5.18 21.46 -20.33
CA HIS A 179 -5.61 20.57 -21.42
C HIS A 179 -7.07 20.80 -21.88
N GLY A 180 -7.86 21.62 -21.18
CA GLY A 180 -9.24 21.97 -21.58
C GLY A 180 -10.25 20.82 -21.58
N ARG A 181 -10.00 19.76 -20.80
CA ARG A 181 -10.86 18.56 -20.72
C ARG A 181 -11.59 18.49 -19.38
N ASN A 182 -12.61 17.65 -19.31
CA ASN A 182 -13.38 17.36 -18.10
C ASN A 182 -12.59 16.45 -17.12
N TRP A 183 -11.61 17.04 -16.44
CA TRP A 183 -10.72 16.29 -15.55
C TRP A 183 -11.44 15.64 -14.36
N GLU A 184 -12.60 16.17 -13.96
CA GLU A 184 -13.43 15.58 -12.91
C GLU A 184 -14.01 14.22 -13.29
N ASN A 185 -14.10 13.90 -14.59
CA ASN A 185 -14.48 12.58 -15.07
C ASN A 185 -13.29 11.77 -15.56
N PHE A 186 -12.06 12.14 -15.23
CA PHE A 186 -10.91 11.29 -15.52
C PHE A 186 -10.92 10.04 -14.65
N PHE A 187 -10.34 8.99 -15.19
CA PHE A 187 -9.94 7.81 -14.44
C PHE A 187 -8.43 7.79 -14.33
N VAL A 188 -7.93 7.61 -13.11
CA VAL A 188 -6.51 7.32 -12.89
C VAL A 188 -6.37 5.82 -12.64
N VAL A 189 -5.62 5.17 -13.53
CA VAL A 189 -5.55 3.71 -13.66
C VAL A 189 -4.14 3.22 -13.33
N ILE A 190 -4.04 2.23 -12.46
CA ILE A 190 -2.79 1.58 -12.10
C ILE A 190 -2.36 0.63 -13.22
N GLU A 191 -1.24 0.92 -13.87
CA GLU A 191 -0.52 0.01 -14.76
C GLU A 191 0.60 -0.68 -13.97
N ARG A 192 0.18 -1.71 -13.22
CA ARG A 192 0.91 -2.25 -12.08
C ARG A 192 2.37 -2.57 -12.43
N ASP A 193 2.59 -3.52 -13.34
CA ASP A 193 3.92 -4.06 -13.59
C ASP A 193 4.79 -3.13 -14.45
N ALA A 194 4.17 -2.17 -15.15
CA ALA A 194 4.87 -1.09 -15.84
C ALA A 194 5.36 0.01 -14.89
N GLY A 195 4.85 0.06 -13.65
CA GLY A 195 5.21 1.13 -12.71
C GLY A 195 4.61 2.49 -13.06
N LYS A 196 3.48 2.47 -13.77
CA LYS A 196 2.84 3.68 -14.30
C LYS A 196 1.44 3.91 -13.75
N ALA A 197 0.99 5.14 -13.87
CA ALA A 197 -0.42 5.51 -13.78
C ALA A 197 -0.89 6.04 -15.14
N ALA A 198 -1.89 5.40 -15.74
CA ALA A 198 -2.54 5.93 -16.93
C ALA A 198 -3.66 6.90 -16.53
N VAL A 199 -3.81 8.01 -17.25
CA VAL A 199 -4.94 8.93 -17.11
C VAL A 199 -5.84 8.75 -18.32
N ILE A 200 -7.11 8.41 -18.09
CA ILE A 200 -8.08 8.14 -19.15
C ILE A 200 -9.23 9.13 -19.03
N ASP A 201 -9.62 9.72 -20.15
CA ASP A 201 -10.78 10.60 -20.26
C ASP A 201 -12.07 9.77 -20.15
N GLY A 202 -12.87 9.97 -19.10
CA GLY A 202 -14.12 9.22 -18.90
C GLY A 202 -15.20 9.55 -19.92
N ASP A 203 -15.12 10.70 -20.62
CA ASP A 203 -16.09 11.09 -21.63
C ASP A 203 -15.74 10.44 -22.97
N THR A 204 -14.49 10.63 -23.42
CA THR A 204 -14.04 10.23 -24.76
C THR A 204 -13.38 8.86 -24.84
N LYS A 205 -13.03 8.26 -23.68
CA LYS A 205 -12.32 6.97 -23.55
C LYS A 205 -10.88 7.01 -24.08
N GLU A 206 -10.35 8.21 -24.34
CA GLU A 206 -8.98 8.45 -24.76
C GLU A 206 -8.02 8.27 -23.58
N ILE A 207 -6.91 7.54 -23.80
CA ILE A 207 -5.78 7.54 -22.86
C ILE A 207 -5.01 8.84 -23.08
N ILE A 208 -5.02 9.71 -22.07
CA ILE A 208 -4.43 11.05 -22.08
C ILE A 208 -2.93 10.96 -21.83
N ASP A 209 -2.51 10.17 -20.85
CA ASP A 209 -1.12 10.08 -20.42
C ASP A 209 -0.81 8.71 -19.80
N HIS A 210 0.47 8.34 -19.83
CA HIS A 210 1.06 7.22 -19.10
C HIS A 210 2.18 7.76 -18.23
N ILE A 211 1.87 8.05 -16.97
CA ILE A 211 2.76 8.72 -16.04
C ILE A 211 3.69 7.69 -15.41
N ASP A 212 5.01 7.85 -15.58
CA ASP A 212 6.00 7.03 -14.90
C ASP A 212 6.07 7.41 -13.42
N THR A 213 5.71 6.48 -12.56
CA THR A 213 5.64 6.70 -11.11
C THR A 213 6.64 5.83 -10.34
N GLY A 214 7.52 5.12 -11.05
CA GLY A 214 8.53 4.24 -10.46
C GLY A 214 8.17 2.76 -10.59
N TYR A 215 8.15 2.03 -9.48
CA TYR A 215 8.02 0.56 -9.49
C TYR A 215 6.69 0.09 -8.89
N ALA A 216 5.99 -0.77 -9.63
CA ALA A 216 4.85 -1.55 -9.14
C ALA A 216 3.87 -0.74 -8.28
N VAL A 217 3.13 0.20 -8.86
CA VAL A 217 2.15 1.02 -8.14
C VAL A 217 1.14 0.10 -7.44
N HIS A 218 0.96 0.31 -6.13
CA HIS A 218 0.05 -0.50 -5.33
C HIS A 218 -1.31 0.17 -5.15
N VAL A 219 -1.31 1.47 -4.86
CA VAL A 219 -2.51 2.28 -4.65
C VAL A 219 -2.30 3.66 -5.25
N ILE A 220 -3.41 4.34 -5.51
CA ILE A 220 -3.43 5.76 -5.82
C ILE A 220 -4.62 6.41 -5.12
N LYS A 221 -4.41 7.57 -4.49
CA LYS A 221 -5.48 8.33 -3.81
C LYS A 221 -5.41 9.80 -4.16
N ALA A 222 -6.56 10.46 -4.13
CA ALA A 222 -6.68 11.87 -4.43
C ALA A 222 -6.78 12.68 -3.14
N THR A 223 -6.60 13.99 -3.27
CA THR A 223 -7.23 14.94 -2.34
C THR A 223 -8.75 14.77 -2.38
N GLU A 224 -9.39 14.68 -1.22
CA GLU A 224 -10.82 14.35 -1.06
C GLU A 224 -11.57 15.55 -0.43
N HIS A 225 -12.89 15.60 -0.55
CA HIS A 225 -13.71 16.59 0.14
C HIS A 225 -13.91 16.20 1.61
N HIS A 226 -13.66 17.13 2.51
CA HIS A 226 -13.89 16.95 3.94
C HIS A 226 -14.99 17.90 4.42
N GLU A 227 -15.71 17.50 5.48
CA GLU A 227 -16.73 18.36 6.10
C GLU A 227 -16.11 19.48 6.92
N THR A 228 -14.94 19.23 7.49
CA THR A 228 -14.26 20.12 8.45
C THR A 228 -13.11 20.91 7.84
N GLU A 229 -12.59 20.48 6.69
CA GLU A 229 -11.37 21.02 6.10
C GLU A 229 -11.49 21.22 4.59
N HIS A 230 -10.63 22.08 4.06
CA HIS A 230 -10.54 22.35 2.63
C HIS A 230 -9.09 22.24 2.17
N PRO A 231 -8.81 21.55 1.05
CA PRO A 231 -7.45 21.36 0.60
C PRO A 231 -6.79 22.71 0.26
N VAL A 232 -5.49 22.85 0.55
CA VAL A 232 -4.69 23.98 0.07
C VAL A 232 -4.84 24.11 -1.46
N GLY A 233 -5.19 25.31 -1.92
CA GLY A 233 -5.51 25.58 -3.32
C GLY A 233 -6.98 25.34 -3.69
N GLY A 234 -7.80 24.81 -2.78
CA GLY A 234 -9.26 24.80 -2.84
C GLY A 234 -9.88 23.82 -3.84
N VAL A 235 -9.10 22.92 -4.45
CA VAL A 235 -9.59 21.99 -5.49
C VAL A 235 -9.24 20.56 -5.13
N ALA A 236 -10.19 19.87 -4.51
CA ALA A 236 -10.09 18.43 -4.29
C ALA A 236 -10.10 17.68 -5.62
N GLY A 237 -9.43 16.52 -5.69
CA GLY A 237 -9.32 15.71 -6.90
C GLY A 237 -8.26 16.17 -7.91
N ARG A 238 -7.70 17.37 -7.77
CA ARG A 238 -6.63 17.87 -8.65
C ARG A 238 -5.34 17.08 -8.48
N PHE A 239 -4.88 16.97 -7.22
CA PHE A 239 -3.65 16.28 -6.88
C PHE A 239 -3.94 14.83 -6.48
N TRP A 240 -3.15 13.93 -7.03
CA TRP A 240 -3.16 12.50 -6.76
C TRP A 240 -1.80 12.03 -6.29
N TYR A 241 -1.80 11.00 -5.47
CA TYR A 241 -0.61 10.43 -4.87
C TYR A 241 -0.62 8.93 -5.07
N THR A 242 0.47 8.38 -5.63
CA THR A 242 0.67 6.93 -5.72
C THR A 242 1.59 6.45 -4.60
N MET A 243 1.43 5.20 -4.20
CA MET A 243 2.46 4.47 -3.45
C MET A 243 2.97 3.31 -4.30
N GLY A 244 4.25 3.37 -4.66
CA GLY A 244 4.98 2.24 -5.24
C GLY A 244 5.29 1.18 -4.19
N ARG A 245 5.33 -0.08 -4.59
CA ARG A 245 5.71 -1.16 -3.66
C ARG A 245 7.14 -1.03 -3.14
N ASP A 246 7.98 -0.28 -3.82
CA ASP A 246 9.34 0.08 -3.44
C ASP A 246 9.44 1.24 -2.43
N GLY A 247 8.29 1.75 -1.94
CA GLY A 247 8.23 2.84 -0.97
C GLY A 247 8.38 4.23 -1.56
N VAL A 248 8.29 4.39 -2.88
CA VAL A 248 8.22 5.70 -3.53
C VAL A 248 6.79 6.22 -3.51
N MET A 249 6.58 7.39 -2.90
CA MET A 249 5.37 8.19 -3.08
C MET A 249 5.57 9.17 -4.23
N SER A 250 4.67 9.14 -5.21
CA SER A 250 4.70 10.11 -6.32
C SER A 250 3.48 11.03 -6.27
N LYS A 251 3.68 12.31 -6.59
CA LYS A 251 2.63 13.33 -6.67
C LYS A 251 2.34 13.68 -8.12
N ILE A 252 1.06 13.63 -8.47
CA ILE A 252 0.51 13.88 -9.80
C ILE A 252 -0.40 15.11 -9.73
N ASP A 253 -0.23 16.07 -10.65
CA ASP A 253 -1.11 17.22 -10.86
C ASP A 253 -1.88 17.04 -12.17
N LEU A 254 -3.17 16.71 -12.08
CA LEU A 254 -4.01 16.48 -13.26
C LEU A 254 -4.23 17.73 -14.11
N TRP A 255 -3.93 18.92 -13.59
CA TRP A 255 -4.09 20.16 -14.36
C TRP A 255 -2.92 20.46 -15.31
N GLN A 256 -1.82 19.72 -15.19
CA GLN A 256 -0.67 19.87 -16.09
C GLN A 256 -0.98 19.34 -17.49
N ASN A 257 -0.13 19.70 -18.45
CA ASN A 257 -0.17 19.08 -19.77
C ASN A 257 0.19 17.59 -19.67
N PRO A 258 -0.38 16.73 -20.54
CA PRO A 258 0.08 15.35 -20.70
C PRO A 258 1.59 15.30 -20.93
N GLY A 259 2.28 14.38 -20.28
CA GLY A 259 3.73 14.26 -20.24
C GLY A 259 4.40 15.11 -19.16
N SER A 260 3.67 15.90 -18.38
CA SER A 260 4.20 16.74 -17.29
C SER A 260 3.36 16.67 -16.01
N MET A 261 2.51 15.65 -15.87
CA MET A 261 1.63 15.50 -14.72
C MET A 261 2.36 15.03 -13.45
N LEU A 262 3.52 14.36 -13.56
CA LEU A 262 4.34 14.04 -12.39
C LEU A 262 5.09 15.29 -11.91
N VAL A 263 4.79 15.77 -10.69
CA VAL A 263 5.35 17.03 -10.19
C VAL A 263 6.41 16.85 -9.11
N ALA A 264 6.35 15.77 -8.32
CA ALA A 264 7.35 15.45 -7.30
C ALA A 264 7.26 13.97 -6.90
N LYS A 265 8.31 13.45 -6.26
CA LYS A 265 8.30 12.14 -5.59
C LYS A 265 9.24 12.12 -4.40
N THR A 266 9.03 11.20 -3.47
CA THR A 266 9.93 10.93 -2.34
C THR A 266 9.88 9.45 -1.96
N GLN A 267 10.99 8.88 -1.51
CA GLN A 267 11.03 7.49 -1.04
C GLN A 267 11.01 7.46 0.50
N ILE A 268 9.97 6.83 1.06
CA ILE A 268 9.73 6.77 2.51
C ILE A 268 9.96 5.40 3.13
N ALA A 269 10.10 4.36 2.32
CA ALA A 269 10.36 2.99 2.75
C ALA A 269 11.07 2.20 1.65
N TYR A 270 11.47 0.97 1.94
CA TYR A 270 11.93 0.00 0.95
C TYR A 270 10.81 -0.93 0.49
N ASP A 271 9.78 -1.11 1.32
CA ASP A 271 8.57 -1.84 1.00
C ASP A 271 7.37 -1.09 1.57
N ALA A 272 6.37 -0.74 0.75
CA ALA A 272 5.20 0.06 1.17
C ALA A 272 3.94 -0.32 0.39
N ARG A 273 2.76 0.03 0.93
CA ARG A 273 1.48 -0.30 0.26
C ARG A 273 0.55 0.88 0.11
N ASP A 274 0.41 1.74 1.11
CA ASP A 274 -0.67 2.71 1.11
C ASP A 274 -0.23 4.15 1.40
N VAL A 275 -1.06 5.09 0.94
CA VAL A 275 -0.89 6.54 1.06
C VAL A 275 -2.25 7.18 1.39
N ALA A 276 -2.26 8.31 2.10
CA ALA A 276 -3.44 9.17 2.25
C ALA A 276 -3.04 10.65 2.33
N ILE A 277 -3.99 11.55 2.10
CA ILE A 277 -3.77 13.00 2.07
C ILE A 277 -4.67 13.63 3.14
N SER A 278 -4.15 14.59 3.92
CA SER A 278 -4.94 15.28 4.96
C SER A 278 -6.11 16.03 4.32
N GLY A 279 -7.20 16.26 5.05
CA GLY A 279 -8.36 16.95 4.52
C GLY A 279 -8.07 18.39 4.10
N ASP A 280 -7.17 19.04 4.84
CA ASP A 280 -6.61 20.34 4.50
C ASP A 280 -5.57 20.33 3.38
N GLY A 281 -5.20 19.15 2.84
CA GLY A 281 -4.25 19.01 1.75
C GLY A 281 -2.82 19.46 2.05
N LYS A 282 -2.47 19.71 3.32
CA LYS A 282 -1.10 20.10 3.72
C LYS A 282 -0.16 18.92 3.85
N TYR A 283 -0.67 17.74 4.17
CA TYR A 283 0.14 16.56 4.47
C TYR A 283 -0.25 15.36 3.63
N VAL A 284 0.75 14.56 3.30
CA VAL A 284 0.60 13.22 2.74
C VAL A 284 1.27 12.23 3.68
N ILE A 285 0.59 11.13 3.99
CA ILE A 285 1.10 10.06 4.85
C ILE A 285 1.34 8.80 4.03
N GLY A 286 2.50 8.18 4.20
CA GLY A 286 2.87 6.91 3.55
C GLY A 286 3.12 5.80 4.56
N GLY A 287 2.56 4.62 4.32
CA GLY A 287 2.69 3.43 5.17
C GLY A 287 3.76 2.45 4.70
N GLY A 288 4.76 2.19 5.55
CA GLY A 288 5.85 1.24 5.31
C GLY A 288 5.56 -0.17 5.86
N TYR A 289 5.86 -1.17 5.03
CA TYR A 289 6.08 -2.55 5.47
C TYR A 289 7.50 -2.69 6.03
N TRP A 290 8.50 -2.16 5.30
CA TRP A 290 9.87 -2.08 5.79
C TRP A 290 10.56 -0.76 5.44
N PRO A 291 11.10 -0.02 6.43
CA PRO A 291 10.92 -0.27 7.87
C PRO A 291 9.45 -0.23 8.29
N PRO A 292 9.07 -0.91 9.38
CA PRO A 292 7.71 -0.86 9.92
C PRO A 292 7.49 0.51 10.57
N HIS A 293 7.01 1.45 9.76
CA HIS A 293 6.70 2.82 10.16
C HIS A 293 5.63 3.44 9.26
N PHE A 294 5.17 4.63 9.62
CA PHE A 294 4.58 5.57 8.66
C PHE A 294 5.38 6.87 8.65
N VAL A 295 5.27 7.60 7.54
CA VAL A 295 5.93 8.88 7.32
C VAL A 295 4.90 9.92 6.93
N ILE A 296 4.88 11.06 7.62
CA ILE A 296 4.12 12.25 7.24
C ILE A 296 5.07 13.18 6.50
N ALA A 297 4.70 13.57 5.29
CA ALA A 297 5.41 14.52 4.43
C ALA A 297 4.51 15.72 4.11
N ASP A 298 5.13 16.84 3.78
CA ASP A 298 4.43 17.99 3.22
C ASP A 298 3.86 17.62 1.85
N ALA A 299 2.54 17.74 1.67
CA ALA A 299 1.88 17.35 0.43
C ALA A 299 2.17 18.30 -0.74
N VAL A 300 2.65 19.53 -0.48
CA VAL A 300 2.96 20.51 -1.53
C VAL A 300 4.31 20.19 -2.17
N THR A 301 5.33 19.93 -1.35
CA THR A 301 6.74 19.77 -1.71
C THR A 301 7.22 18.33 -1.72
N MET A 302 6.46 17.40 -1.13
CA MET A 302 6.85 16.01 -0.84
C MET A 302 8.00 15.89 0.18
N GLU A 303 8.36 16.96 0.92
CA GLU A 303 9.40 16.87 1.94
C GLU A 303 8.94 16.01 3.13
N PRO A 304 9.66 14.94 3.49
CA PRO A 304 9.37 14.15 4.69
C PRO A 304 9.57 14.96 5.98
N LEU A 305 8.59 14.95 6.88
CA LEU A 305 8.58 15.76 8.09
C LEU A 305 8.69 14.92 9.38
N LYS A 306 7.90 13.85 9.46
CA LYS A 306 7.80 13.01 10.67
C LYS A 306 7.84 11.53 10.31
N VAL A 307 8.55 10.73 11.12
CA VAL A 307 8.57 9.27 11.01
C VAL A 307 8.12 8.69 12.35
N VAL A 308 7.19 7.73 12.31
CA VAL A 308 6.70 7.04 13.51
C VAL A 308 6.81 5.55 13.30
N SER A 309 7.62 4.88 14.13
CA SER A 309 7.75 3.43 14.15
C SER A 309 6.45 2.76 14.58
N THR A 310 6.08 1.68 13.88
CA THR A 310 4.92 0.84 14.21
C THR A 310 5.31 -0.45 14.94
N ARG A 311 6.58 -0.63 15.30
CA ARG A 311 7.00 -1.66 16.26
C ARG A 311 6.31 -1.45 17.60
N GLY A 312 5.86 -2.52 18.24
CA GLY A 312 5.11 -2.39 19.49
C GLY A 312 4.57 -3.71 20.03
N VAL A 313 3.67 -3.60 20.99
CA VAL A 313 2.98 -4.74 21.62
C VAL A 313 1.64 -4.93 20.92
N ASN A 314 1.36 -6.15 20.48
CA ASN A 314 0.10 -6.50 19.81
C ASN A 314 -1.03 -6.66 20.83
N VAL A 315 -2.26 -6.84 20.34
CA VAL A 315 -3.46 -7.05 21.18
C VAL A 315 -3.42 -8.30 22.07
N ASP A 316 -2.46 -9.21 21.84
CA ASP A 316 -2.25 -10.41 22.68
C ASP A 316 -1.16 -10.21 23.74
N GLY A 317 -0.52 -9.02 23.79
CA GLY A 317 0.54 -8.70 24.75
C GLY A 317 1.95 -9.05 24.29
N GLU A 318 2.16 -9.44 23.03
CA GLU A 318 3.46 -9.85 22.49
C GLU A 318 4.15 -8.70 21.75
N TYR A 319 5.47 -8.57 21.91
CA TYR A 319 6.24 -7.57 21.16
C TYR A 319 6.52 -8.01 19.71
N VAL A 320 6.15 -7.16 18.75
CA VAL A 320 6.27 -7.39 17.31
C VAL A 320 7.28 -6.41 16.70
N ASN A 321 8.34 -6.97 16.12
CA ASN A 321 9.42 -6.21 15.46
C ASN A 321 9.10 -5.77 14.02
N GLU A 322 8.18 -6.45 13.37
CA GLU A 322 7.76 -6.20 11.99
C GLU A 322 6.25 -6.04 11.97
N SER A 323 5.76 -4.88 12.40
CA SER A 323 4.34 -4.55 12.25
C SER A 323 4.12 -3.56 11.12
N ARG A 324 3.56 -4.07 10.05
CA ARG A 324 3.43 -3.41 8.76
C ARG A 324 2.23 -2.48 8.76
N VAL A 325 2.37 -1.32 8.12
CA VAL A 325 1.24 -0.44 7.85
C VAL A 325 0.52 -0.92 6.60
N ALA A 326 -0.71 -1.42 6.76
CA ALA A 326 -1.54 -1.94 5.68
C ALA A 326 -2.30 -0.82 4.97
N ALA A 327 -3.50 -0.50 5.45
CA ALA A 327 -4.32 0.61 5.00
C ALA A 327 -3.95 1.91 5.71
N VAL A 328 -4.00 3.02 4.96
CA VAL A 328 -3.91 4.38 5.47
C VAL A 328 -5.05 5.21 4.87
N TYR A 329 -5.88 5.84 5.69
CA TYR A 329 -7.01 6.66 5.23
C TYR A 329 -6.99 8.03 5.89
N THR A 330 -7.66 9.00 5.28
CA THR A 330 -7.96 10.29 5.92
C THR A 330 -9.39 10.25 6.46
N THR A 331 -9.65 10.86 7.61
CA THR A 331 -11.00 10.88 8.20
C THR A 331 -11.80 12.06 7.64
N PRO A 332 -12.94 11.85 6.98
CA PRO A 332 -13.71 12.94 6.35
C PRO A 332 -14.17 14.05 7.32
N ASN A 333 -14.39 13.70 8.58
CA ASN A 333 -15.03 14.56 9.58
C ASN A 333 -14.10 15.00 10.72
N GLU A 334 -12.82 14.62 10.68
CA GLU A 334 -11.84 14.90 11.75
C GLU A 334 -10.47 15.20 11.11
N PRO A 335 -9.61 16.02 11.74
CA PRO A 335 -8.27 16.33 11.25
C PRO A 335 -7.28 15.18 11.55
N THR A 336 -7.62 13.95 11.15
CA THR A 336 -6.85 12.75 11.49
C THR A 336 -6.62 11.81 10.32
N PHE A 337 -5.51 11.07 10.38
CA PHE A 337 -5.30 9.88 9.55
C PHE A 337 -5.69 8.63 10.33
N LEU A 338 -6.15 7.60 9.63
CA LEU A 338 -6.27 6.24 10.14
C LEU A 338 -5.14 5.38 9.57
N VAL A 339 -4.40 4.71 10.44
CA VAL A 339 -3.27 3.86 10.08
C VAL A 339 -3.53 2.45 10.62
N ALA A 340 -3.70 1.49 9.73
CA ALA A 340 -3.91 0.09 10.09
C ALA A 340 -2.58 -0.61 10.37
N VAL A 341 -2.29 -0.88 11.64
CA VAL A 341 -1.05 -1.51 12.09
C VAL A 341 -1.27 -3.02 12.20
N LYS A 342 -0.93 -3.73 11.11
CA LYS A 342 -1.46 -5.04 10.73
C LYS A 342 -1.21 -6.12 11.77
N GLU A 343 0.05 -6.37 12.12
CA GLU A 343 0.42 -7.44 13.07
C GLU A 343 0.16 -7.06 14.53
N LEU A 344 0.10 -5.76 14.87
CA LEU A 344 -0.34 -5.35 16.20
C LEU A 344 -1.85 -5.59 16.38
N GLY A 345 -2.63 -5.53 15.30
CA GLY A 345 -4.09 -5.62 15.36
C GLY A 345 -4.73 -4.33 15.85
N GLN A 346 -4.13 -3.18 15.50
CA GLN A 346 -4.52 -1.88 16.00
C GLN A 346 -4.84 -0.91 14.86
N MET A 347 -5.91 -0.15 15.00
CA MET A 347 -6.16 1.04 14.19
C MET A 347 -5.62 2.26 14.93
N TRP A 348 -4.67 2.97 14.34
CA TRP A 348 -4.10 4.18 14.93
C TRP A 348 -4.75 5.39 14.29
N GLN A 349 -5.42 6.22 15.08
CA GLN A 349 -5.95 7.51 14.63
C GLN A 349 -4.95 8.60 15.01
N VAL A 350 -4.28 9.15 13.99
CA VAL A 350 -3.14 10.06 14.08
C VAL A 350 -3.63 11.48 13.81
N ASP A 351 -3.60 12.35 14.82
CA ASP A 351 -4.02 13.74 14.71
C ASP A 351 -2.93 14.57 14.04
N TYR A 352 -3.24 15.22 12.92
CA TYR A 352 -2.26 16.02 12.16
C TYR A 352 -2.42 17.53 12.38
N SER A 353 -3.26 17.96 13.32
CA SER A 353 -3.41 19.38 13.67
C SER A 353 -2.12 19.97 14.26
N ASP A 354 -1.32 19.17 14.95
CA ASP A 354 0.02 19.50 15.44
C ASP A 354 0.97 18.30 15.26
N ILE A 355 1.70 18.29 14.14
CA ILE A 355 2.67 17.21 13.84
C ILE A 355 3.94 17.26 14.71
N GLU A 356 4.20 18.38 15.40
CA GLU A 356 5.32 18.49 16.33
C GLU A 356 5.00 17.78 17.64
N ASN A 357 3.79 18.00 18.16
CA ASN A 357 3.24 17.36 19.36
C ASN A 357 2.19 16.30 19.02
N LEU A 358 2.60 15.32 18.21
CA LEU A 358 1.71 14.36 17.55
C LEU A 358 0.89 13.50 18.53
N ASP A 359 -0.43 13.67 18.53
CA ASP A 359 -1.37 12.84 19.27
C ASP A 359 -1.79 11.61 18.46
N ILE A 360 -1.64 10.42 19.04
CA ILE A 360 -2.02 9.15 18.41
C ILE A 360 -2.91 8.34 19.36
N THR A 361 -4.14 8.07 18.93
CA THR A 361 -5.03 7.13 19.60
C THR A 361 -4.85 5.74 19.00
N LYS A 362 -4.41 4.76 19.82
CA LYS A 362 -4.26 3.37 19.40
C LYS A 362 -5.49 2.57 19.81
N ILE A 363 -6.22 2.06 18.83
CA ILE A 363 -7.49 1.35 19.03
C ILE A 363 -7.25 -0.14 18.81
N ASP A 364 -7.25 -0.91 19.90
CA ASP A 364 -7.12 -2.36 19.86
C ASP A 364 -8.33 -2.98 19.14
N SER A 365 -8.06 -3.93 18.23
CA SER A 365 -9.07 -4.57 17.40
C SER A 365 -8.73 -6.03 17.11
N ALA A 366 -8.49 -6.40 15.86
CA ALA A 366 -8.12 -7.74 15.43
C ALA A 366 -6.83 -7.72 14.60
N LYS A 367 -5.98 -8.74 14.76
CA LYS A 367 -4.76 -8.91 13.97
C LYS A 367 -5.09 -9.03 12.48
N PHE A 368 -4.12 -8.68 11.64
CA PHE A 368 -4.18 -8.81 10.18
C PHE A 368 -5.16 -7.86 9.48
N LEU A 369 -5.28 -6.64 10.01
CA LEU A 369 -5.95 -5.52 9.33
C LEU A 369 -5.35 -5.32 7.93
N HIS A 370 -6.21 -5.06 6.94
CA HIS A 370 -5.81 -4.98 5.55
C HIS A 370 -6.37 -3.74 4.85
N ASP A 371 -7.58 -3.81 4.31
CA ASP A 371 -8.24 -2.77 3.51
C ASP A 371 -9.66 -2.52 4.00
N GLY A 372 -10.19 -1.32 3.72
CA GLY A 372 -11.45 -0.85 4.30
C GLY A 372 -12.00 0.38 3.61
N PHE A 373 -13.14 0.84 4.08
CA PHE A 373 -13.89 1.96 3.51
C PHE A 373 -14.75 2.62 4.59
N PHE A 374 -15.20 3.85 4.33
CA PHE A 374 -16.12 4.56 5.21
C PHE A 374 -17.56 4.16 4.93
N ASP A 375 -18.40 4.25 5.95
CA ASP A 375 -19.84 4.36 5.75
C ASP A 375 -20.20 5.69 5.03
N PRO A 376 -21.41 5.82 4.47
CA PRO A 376 -21.81 7.03 3.74
C PRO A 376 -21.74 8.33 4.54
N THR A 377 -21.74 8.29 5.88
CA THR A 377 -21.60 9.49 6.72
C THR A 377 -20.15 9.93 6.93
N GLY A 378 -19.17 9.14 6.51
CA GLY A 378 -17.75 9.41 6.73
C GLY A 378 -17.30 9.26 8.18
N ARG A 379 -18.14 8.70 9.08
CA ARG A 379 -17.84 8.58 10.52
C ARG A 379 -17.28 7.23 10.91
N TYR A 380 -17.85 6.15 10.39
CA TYR A 380 -17.51 4.78 10.75
C TYR A 380 -16.59 4.21 9.68
N PHE A 381 -15.34 3.97 10.06
CA PHE A 381 -14.38 3.31 9.20
C PHE A 381 -14.46 1.80 9.38
N GLN A 382 -14.60 1.07 8.28
CA GLN A 382 -14.88 -0.37 8.27
C GLN A 382 -13.75 -1.09 7.53
N ILE A 383 -12.96 -1.88 8.24
CA ILE A 383 -11.72 -2.49 7.73
C ILE A 383 -11.70 -4.00 7.93
N ALA A 384 -11.25 -4.74 6.93
CA ALA A 384 -11.10 -6.19 7.00
C ALA A 384 -9.89 -6.59 7.86
N ALA A 385 -10.13 -7.42 8.87
CA ALA A 385 -9.12 -8.27 9.51
C ALA A 385 -9.13 -9.63 8.78
N ASN A 386 -8.46 -9.68 7.63
CA ASN A 386 -8.72 -10.70 6.62
C ASN A 386 -8.46 -12.13 7.11
N ALA A 387 -7.29 -12.40 7.68
CA ALA A 387 -6.94 -13.72 8.19
C ALA A 387 -7.76 -14.12 9.42
N SER A 388 -8.47 -13.18 10.03
CA SER A 388 -9.40 -13.39 11.14
C SER A 388 -10.86 -13.53 10.71
N ASN A 389 -11.18 -13.40 9.42
CA ASN A 389 -12.55 -13.45 8.86
C ASN A 389 -13.51 -12.44 9.52
N LYS A 390 -13.05 -11.22 9.76
CA LYS A 390 -13.84 -10.17 10.41
C LYS A 390 -13.78 -8.85 9.64
N MET A 391 -14.85 -8.08 9.71
CA MET A 391 -14.84 -6.63 9.52
C MET A 391 -14.76 -5.96 10.89
N VAL A 392 -13.83 -5.02 11.05
CA VAL A 392 -13.67 -4.17 12.24
C VAL A 392 -14.27 -2.81 11.91
N VAL A 393 -15.11 -2.29 12.82
CA VAL A 393 -15.73 -0.98 12.69
C VAL A 393 -15.14 -0.05 13.76
N VAL A 394 -14.64 1.10 13.33
CA VAL A 394 -14.09 2.15 14.20
C VAL A 394 -14.95 3.40 14.07
N ASP A 395 -15.43 3.91 15.21
CA ASP A 395 -16.04 5.24 15.27
C ASP A 395 -14.95 6.30 15.38
N THR A 396 -14.68 7.00 14.28
CA THR A 396 -13.60 7.99 14.19
C THR A 396 -13.85 9.24 15.04
N LYS A 397 -15.11 9.51 15.40
CA LYS A 397 -15.48 10.65 16.25
C LYS A 397 -15.15 10.36 17.71
N THR A 398 -15.50 9.17 18.19
CA THR A 398 -15.21 8.77 19.57
C THR A 398 -13.83 8.15 19.74
N ARG A 399 -13.14 7.87 18.62
CA ARG A 399 -11.83 7.21 18.52
C ARG A 399 -11.82 5.85 19.21
N LYS A 400 -12.87 5.05 19.00
CA LYS A 400 -13.09 3.76 19.65
C LYS A 400 -13.48 2.67 18.67
N LEU A 401 -13.19 1.42 19.06
CA LEU A 401 -13.77 0.24 18.43
C LEU A 401 -15.29 0.28 18.65
N GLU A 402 -16.05 0.25 17.56
CA GLU A 402 -17.51 0.26 17.57
C GLU A 402 -18.05 -1.17 17.53
N ALA A 403 -17.55 -1.99 16.59
CA ALA A 403 -18.02 -3.36 16.41
C ALA A 403 -16.96 -4.24 15.73
N MET A 404 -17.14 -5.56 15.85
CA MET A 404 -16.51 -6.54 14.97
C MET A 404 -17.60 -7.45 14.40
N ILE A 405 -17.61 -7.60 13.09
CA ILE A 405 -18.59 -8.40 12.35
C ILE A 405 -17.86 -9.64 11.84
N ASP A 406 -18.26 -10.82 12.32
CA ASP A 406 -17.83 -12.09 11.75
C ASP A 406 -18.42 -12.25 10.35
N THR A 407 -17.57 -12.35 9.34
CA THR A 407 -18.04 -12.50 7.95
C THR A 407 -18.43 -13.94 7.66
N THR A 408 -19.37 -14.14 6.73
CA THR A 408 -19.85 -15.48 6.39
C THR A 408 -18.93 -16.19 5.39
N GLY A 409 -18.13 -15.43 4.64
CA GLY A 409 -17.03 -15.95 3.84
C GLY A 409 -15.68 -15.92 4.55
N LYS A 410 -14.65 -16.47 3.89
CA LYS A 410 -13.27 -16.49 4.38
C LYS A 410 -12.42 -15.40 3.73
N LYS A 411 -11.60 -14.72 4.53
CA LYS A 411 -10.69 -13.65 4.09
C LYS A 411 -11.47 -12.51 3.39
N PRO A 412 -12.29 -11.74 4.13
CA PRO A 412 -12.95 -10.58 3.56
C PRO A 412 -11.92 -9.62 2.98
N HIS A 413 -12.27 -9.01 1.85
CA HIS A 413 -11.44 -8.06 1.12
C HIS A 413 -12.36 -7.07 0.40
N PRO A 414 -12.79 -5.99 1.06
CA PRO A 414 -13.79 -5.08 0.53
C PRO A 414 -13.24 -4.20 -0.61
N GLY A 415 -11.93 -4.02 -0.71
CA GLY A 415 -11.35 -2.94 -1.51
C GLY A 415 -11.93 -1.59 -1.07
N PRO A 416 -12.43 -0.74 -1.99
CA PRO A 416 -13.11 0.50 -1.64
C PRO A 416 -14.52 0.29 -1.07
N GLY A 417 -14.99 -0.96 -0.96
CA GLY A 417 -16.31 -1.31 -0.46
C GLY A 417 -17.47 -0.91 -1.39
N ALA A 418 -18.67 -1.26 -0.93
CA ALA A 418 -19.93 -0.87 -1.54
C ALA A 418 -20.92 -0.51 -0.43
N ASN A 419 -21.49 0.68 -0.51
CA ASN A 419 -22.58 1.13 0.36
C ASN A 419 -23.84 1.37 -0.48
N TRP A 420 -25.01 0.99 0.04
CA TRP A 420 -26.28 1.36 -0.60
C TRP A 420 -27.43 1.35 0.40
N ASP A 421 -28.54 1.97 0.01
CA ASP A 421 -29.80 1.85 0.71
C ASP A 421 -30.53 0.59 0.23
N ASP A 422 -30.54 -0.45 1.07
CA ASP A 422 -31.29 -1.67 0.83
C ASP A 422 -32.79 -1.46 1.15
N PRO A 423 -33.72 -1.82 0.25
CA PRO A 423 -35.16 -1.59 0.47
C PRO A 423 -35.75 -2.25 1.71
N LYS A 424 -35.13 -3.34 2.21
CA LYS A 424 -35.59 -4.10 3.38
C LYS A 424 -34.77 -3.79 4.63
N HIS A 425 -33.49 -3.45 4.46
CA HIS A 425 -32.53 -3.35 5.56
C HIS A 425 -32.09 -1.92 5.88
N GLY A 426 -32.41 -0.94 5.04
CA GLY A 426 -31.91 0.43 5.18
C GLY A 426 -30.47 0.53 4.65
N PRO A 427 -29.67 1.50 5.11
CA PRO A 427 -28.27 1.60 4.72
C PRO A 427 -27.50 0.32 5.08
N VAL A 428 -26.75 -0.21 4.11
CA VAL A 428 -25.94 -1.41 4.27
C VAL A 428 -24.53 -1.21 3.70
N GLY A 429 -23.58 -1.97 4.23
CA GLY A 429 -22.24 -2.14 3.68
C GLY A 429 -22.04 -3.59 3.24
N ALA A 430 -21.12 -3.82 2.32
CA ALA A 430 -20.79 -5.17 1.87
C ALA A 430 -19.30 -5.40 1.55
N THR A 431 -18.91 -6.67 1.58
CA THR A 431 -17.57 -7.14 1.18
C THR A 431 -17.66 -8.44 0.38
N VAL A 432 -16.74 -8.61 -0.57
CA VAL A 432 -16.38 -9.91 -1.16
C VAL A 432 -15.28 -10.59 -0.32
N HIS A 433 -14.92 -11.82 -0.72
CA HIS A 433 -14.01 -12.67 0.02
C HIS A 433 -12.97 -13.31 -0.92
N LEU A 434 -11.69 -13.26 -0.52
CA LEU A 434 -10.59 -13.86 -1.28
C LEU A 434 -10.57 -15.39 -1.20
N GLY A 435 -11.22 -15.97 -0.18
CA GLY A 435 -11.17 -17.40 0.10
C GLY A 435 -12.41 -18.19 -0.28
N THR A 436 -13.52 -17.53 -0.60
CA THR A 436 -14.84 -18.16 -0.86
C THR A 436 -15.68 -17.31 -1.79
N GLY A 437 -16.49 -17.91 -2.65
CA GLY A 437 -17.49 -17.21 -3.46
C GLY A 437 -18.68 -16.75 -2.62
N MET A 438 -18.56 -15.58 -2.00
CA MET A 438 -19.57 -15.02 -1.10
C MET A 438 -19.49 -13.49 -1.06
N VAL A 439 -20.64 -12.83 -1.03
CA VAL A 439 -20.80 -11.43 -0.60
C VAL A 439 -21.52 -11.42 0.75
N THR A 440 -20.89 -10.83 1.76
CA THR A 440 -21.51 -10.61 3.08
C THR A 440 -22.01 -9.16 3.14
N VAL A 441 -23.27 -8.97 3.53
CA VAL A 441 -23.92 -7.66 3.66
C VAL A 441 -24.38 -7.44 5.09
N TRP A 442 -24.10 -6.27 5.67
CA TRP A 442 -24.50 -5.92 7.03
C TRP A 442 -25.24 -4.58 7.10
N GLY A 443 -26.06 -4.38 8.13
CA GLY A 443 -26.69 -3.09 8.40
C GLY A 443 -25.66 -2.04 8.81
N ASN A 444 -25.68 -0.87 8.18
CA ASN A 444 -24.66 0.17 8.29
C ASN A 444 -25.24 1.51 8.81
N ASP A 445 -26.24 1.44 9.68
CA ASP A 445 -26.97 2.60 10.20
C ASP A 445 -27.23 2.48 11.72
N PRO A 446 -26.23 2.77 12.57
CA PRO A 446 -26.38 2.75 14.03
C PRO A 446 -27.28 3.86 14.58
N ALA A 447 -27.54 4.93 13.81
CA ALA A 447 -28.34 6.07 14.27
C ALA A 447 -29.83 5.88 13.99
N GLY A 448 -30.20 5.49 12.77
CA GLY A 448 -31.58 5.28 12.35
C GLY A 448 -32.09 3.87 12.66
N THR A 449 -31.25 2.84 12.48
CA THR A 449 -31.64 1.43 12.67
C THR A 449 -30.70 0.65 13.60
N PRO A 450 -30.56 1.04 14.89
CA PRO A 450 -29.60 0.43 15.83
C PRO A 450 -29.77 -1.09 16.00
N SER A 451 -30.97 -1.62 15.83
CA SER A 451 -31.25 -3.05 15.99
C SER A 451 -30.62 -3.92 14.89
N LYS A 452 -30.36 -3.35 13.70
CA LYS A 452 -29.74 -4.02 12.53
C LYS A 452 -28.28 -3.61 12.31
N ALA A 453 -27.84 -2.48 12.88
CA ALA A 453 -26.48 -2.00 12.74
C ALA A 453 -25.44 -3.07 13.13
N TRP A 454 -24.41 -3.20 12.30
CA TRP A 454 -23.28 -4.11 12.47
C TRP A 454 -23.64 -5.61 12.48
N LYS A 455 -24.84 -5.96 12.01
CA LYS A 455 -25.30 -7.36 11.89
C LYS A 455 -25.44 -7.74 10.44
N ILE A 456 -25.08 -8.97 10.12
CA ILE A 456 -25.31 -9.55 8.79
C ILE A 456 -26.81 -9.58 8.52
N VAL A 457 -27.20 -9.04 7.37
CA VAL A 457 -28.59 -8.99 6.90
C VAL A 457 -28.82 -9.77 5.61
N ARG A 458 -27.74 -10.05 4.85
CA ARG A 458 -27.79 -10.87 3.64
C ARG A 458 -26.46 -11.55 3.38
N GLU A 459 -26.55 -12.74 2.81
CA GLU A 459 -25.45 -13.52 2.26
C GLU A 459 -25.80 -13.83 0.81
N ILE A 460 -24.86 -13.61 -0.10
CA ILE A 460 -25.06 -13.83 -1.54
C ILE A 460 -23.94 -14.72 -2.04
N GLU A 461 -24.27 -15.97 -2.34
CA GLU A 461 -23.33 -16.91 -2.96
C GLU A 461 -23.00 -16.44 -4.38
N THR A 462 -21.71 -16.45 -4.71
CA THR A 462 -21.18 -16.12 -6.04
C THR A 462 -20.41 -17.33 -6.58
N ASP A 463 -20.23 -17.41 -7.90
CA ASP A 463 -19.53 -18.56 -8.52
C ASP A 463 -18.07 -18.71 -8.02
N GLY A 464 -17.45 -17.63 -7.54
CA GLY A 464 -16.05 -17.64 -7.14
C GLY A 464 -15.61 -16.55 -6.19
N ALA A 465 -14.47 -16.79 -5.55
CA ALA A 465 -13.82 -15.82 -4.67
C ALA A 465 -13.38 -14.57 -5.43
N GLY A 466 -13.60 -13.41 -4.81
CA GLY A 466 -13.39 -12.08 -5.40
C GLY A 466 -12.44 -11.21 -4.60
N ALA A 467 -11.96 -10.13 -5.21
CA ALA A 467 -11.11 -9.12 -4.58
C ALA A 467 -11.80 -7.76 -4.48
N PHE A 468 -12.70 -7.40 -5.39
CA PHE A 468 -13.35 -6.10 -5.36
C PHE A 468 -14.87 -6.19 -5.50
N ILE A 469 -15.55 -5.33 -4.75
CA ILE A 469 -16.97 -5.05 -4.85
C ILE A 469 -17.17 -3.56 -5.08
N ARG A 470 -18.17 -3.18 -5.89
CA ARG A 470 -18.43 -1.79 -6.20
C ARG A 470 -19.90 -1.53 -6.46
N THR A 471 -20.37 -0.34 -6.11
CA THR A 471 -21.65 0.18 -6.60
C THR A 471 -21.59 1.70 -6.81
N HIS A 472 -22.71 2.28 -7.21
CA HIS A 472 -22.91 3.72 -7.34
C HIS A 472 -24.35 4.07 -6.94
N PRO A 473 -24.64 5.23 -6.32
CA PRO A 473 -26.00 5.64 -5.95
C PRO A 473 -27.02 5.57 -7.10
N ASN A 474 -26.61 5.93 -8.31
CA ASN A 474 -27.46 5.88 -9.51
C ASN A 474 -27.58 4.49 -10.14
N SER A 475 -26.79 3.50 -9.70
CA SER A 475 -26.89 2.13 -10.22
C SER A 475 -27.89 1.31 -9.41
N LYS A 476 -28.67 0.48 -10.11
CA LYS A 476 -29.55 -0.54 -9.50
C LYS A 476 -28.77 -1.76 -9.00
N TYR A 477 -27.48 -1.83 -9.30
CA TYR A 477 -26.68 -3.04 -9.13
C TYR A 477 -25.47 -2.84 -8.24
N VAL A 478 -25.06 -3.93 -7.60
CA VAL A 478 -23.75 -4.10 -6.98
C VAL A 478 -22.95 -5.06 -7.86
N TRP A 479 -21.70 -4.75 -8.11
CA TRP A 479 -20.81 -5.53 -8.96
C TRP A 479 -19.72 -6.16 -8.12
N ALA A 480 -19.44 -7.44 -8.35
CA ALA A 480 -18.38 -8.18 -7.67
C ALA A 480 -17.52 -8.92 -8.69
N ASP A 481 -16.19 -8.76 -8.62
CA ASP A 481 -15.29 -9.60 -9.40
C ASP A 481 -15.07 -10.97 -8.75
N GLN A 482 -14.52 -11.90 -9.52
CA GLN A 482 -14.25 -13.27 -9.08
C GLN A 482 -12.80 -13.67 -9.37
N VAL A 483 -11.90 -12.68 -9.31
CA VAL A 483 -10.51 -12.78 -9.80
C VAL A 483 -9.66 -13.83 -9.07
N LYS A 484 -10.11 -14.30 -7.90
CA LYS A 484 -9.39 -15.31 -7.11
C LYS A 484 -9.84 -16.74 -7.40
N ASN A 485 -10.87 -16.93 -8.23
CA ASN A 485 -11.25 -18.26 -8.68
C ASN A 485 -10.14 -18.84 -9.60
N PRO A 486 -9.76 -20.13 -9.45
CA PRO A 486 -8.77 -20.77 -10.31
C PRO A 486 -9.30 -21.03 -11.73
N GLU A 487 -10.60 -21.23 -11.91
CA GLU A 487 -11.20 -21.54 -13.21
C GLU A 487 -11.22 -20.29 -14.08
N PRO A 488 -10.61 -20.31 -15.29
CA PRO A 488 -10.56 -19.14 -16.16
C PRO A 488 -11.95 -18.57 -16.46
N GLU A 489 -12.97 -19.44 -16.64
CA GLU A 489 -14.36 -19.03 -16.93
C GLU A 489 -14.99 -18.12 -15.85
N ILE A 490 -14.64 -18.38 -14.60
CA ILE A 490 -15.11 -17.60 -13.45
C ILE A 490 -14.17 -16.42 -13.20
N GLN A 491 -12.86 -16.63 -13.31
CA GLN A 491 -11.83 -15.60 -13.08
C GLN A 491 -11.95 -14.41 -14.05
N GLN A 492 -12.47 -14.62 -15.26
CA GLN A 492 -12.63 -13.56 -16.27
C GLN A 492 -14.06 -13.04 -16.36
N SER A 493 -14.88 -13.29 -15.33
CA SER A 493 -16.22 -12.75 -15.21
C SER A 493 -16.44 -11.89 -13.97
N VAL A 494 -17.49 -11.07 -14.02
CA VAL A 494 -18.01 -10.29 -12.89
C VAL A 494 -19.48 -10.64 -12.66
N GLN A 495 -19.88 -10.65 -11.40
CA GLN A 495 -21.26 -10.84 -10.96
C GLN A 495 -21.95 -9.48 -10.84
N VAL A 496 -23.14 -9.36 -11.43
CA VAL A 496 -24.02 -8.19 -11.29
C VAL A 496 -25.20 -8.60 -10.43
N ILE A 497 -25.34 -7.93 -9.29
CA ILE A 497 -26.27 -8.29 -8.21
C ILE A 497 -27.29 -7.17 -8.07
N SER A 498 -28.59 -7.51 -8.04
CA SER A 498 -29.65 -6.54 -7.76
C SER A 498 -29.54 -5.99 -6.34
N LYS A 499 -29.52 -4.66 -6.17
CA LYS A 499 -29.60 -4.04 -4.84
C LYS A 499 -30.91 -4.38 -4.13
N GLU A 500 -31.99 -4.47 -4.90
CA GLU A 500 -33.35 -4.68 -4.39
C GLU A 500 -33.54 -6.09 -3.85
N THR A 501 -33.12 -7.10 -4.62
CA THR A 501 -33.41 -8.50 -4.29
C THR A 501 -32.20 -9.24 -3.72
N GLY A 502 -30.98 -8.81 -4.06
CA GLY A 502 -29.75 -9.54 -3.76
C GLY A 502 -29.49 -10.70 -4.71
N GLU A 503 -30.28 -10.85 -5.76
CA GLU A 503 -30.10 -11.90 -6.76
C GLU A 503 -29.04 -11.50 -7.77
N ILE A 504 -28.24 -12.48 -8.21
CA ILE A 504 -27.37 -12.33 -9.37
C ILE A 504 -28.27 -12.23 -10.61
N VAL A 505 -28.28 -11.07 -11.24
CA VAL A 505 -29.07 -10.82 -12.46
C VAL A 505 -28.30 -11.11 -13.73
N LYS A 506 -26.96 -11.08 -13.65
CA LYS A 506 -26.07 -11.36 -14.79
C LYS A 506 -24.67 -11.74 -14.33
N THR A 507 -24.10 -12.75 -14.98
CA THR A 507 -22.66 -13.02 -14.96
C THR A 507 -22.08 -12.54 -16.28
N ILE A 508 -21.21 -11.53 -16.25
CA ILE A 508 -20.64 -10.93 -17.46
C ILE A 508 -19.25 -11.49 -17.69
N ARG A 509 -19.07 -12.20 -18.80
CA ARG A 509 -17.77 -12.67 -19.28
C ARG A 509 -17.00 -11.51 -19.94
N VAL A 510 -16.06 -10.91 -19.22
CA VAL A 510 -15.39 -9.67 -19.64
C VAL A 510 -14.32 -9.91 -20.72
N THR A 511 -13.69 -11.08 -20.67
CA THR A 511 -12.77 -11.57 -21.69
C THR A 511 -12.82 -13.10 -21.74
N GLU A 512 -12.40 -13.66 -22.85
CA GLU A 512 -12.18 -15.11 -23.05
C GLU A 512 -10.70 -15.42 -23.34
N GLU A 513 -9.85 -14.40 -23.36
CA GLU A 513 -8.43 -14.57 -23.71
C GLU A 513 -7.67 -15.27 -22.57
N GLN A 514 -6.97 -16.36 -22.91
CA GLN A 514 -6.18 -17.12 -21.94
C GLN A 514 -5.13 -16.24 -21.25
N GLY A 515 -4.97 -16.42 -19.94
CA GLY A 515 -3.99 -15.68 -19.14
C GLY A 515 -4.42 -14.26 -18.73
N LYS A 516 -5.59 -13.80 -19.18
CA LYS A 516 -6.20 -12.56 -18.69
C LYS A 516 -7.18 -12.83 -17.55
N ALA A 517 -7.52 -11.80 -16.78
CA ALA A 517 -8.48 -11.87 -15.67
C ALA A 517 -9.34 -10.61 -15.61
N ALA A 518 -10.59 -10.73 -15.14
CA ALA A 518 -11.46 -9.60 -14.87
C ALA A 518 -11.22 -9.13 -13.43
N LEU A 519 -11.01 -7.83 -13.26
CA LEU A 519 -10.61 -7.26 -11.97
C LEU A 519 -11.14 -5.85 -11.83
N HIS A 520 -11.57 -5.48 -10.62
CA HIS A 520 -11.88 -4.12 -10.18
C HIS A 520 -12.96 -3.43 -11.01
N ILE A 521 -14.04 -3.01 -10.36
CA ILE A 521 -15.12 -2.25 -10.99
C ILE A 521 -15.03 -0.81 -10.48
N GLU A 522 -15.24 0.16 -11.37
CA GLU A 522 -15.33 1.57 -11.00
C GLU A 522 -16.33 2.27 -11.92
N PHE A 523 -17.07 3.22 -11.36
CA PHE A 523 -18.07 3.98 -12.09
C PHE A 523 -17.52 5.33 -12.55
N ASN A 524 -18.01 5.83 -13.68
CA ASN A 524 -17.80 7.20 -14.11
C ASN A 524 -18.54 8.19 -13.19
N LYS A 525 -18.31 9.49 -13.39
CA LYS A 525 -18.79 10.58 -12.52
C LYS A 525 -20.29 10.53 -12.22
N ASP A 526 -21.12 10.17 -13.20
CA ASP A 526 -22.58 10.12 -13.05
C ASP A 526 -23.13 8.71 -12.75
N GLY A 527 -22.26 7.70 -12.74
CA GLY A 527 -22.64 6.30 -12.53
C GLY A 527 -23.36 5.64 -13.68
N SER A 528 -23.39 6.25 -14.87
CA SER A 528 -24.01 5.68 -16.07
C SER A 528 -23.17 4.57 -16.71
N GLU A 529 -21.88 4.47 -16.38
CA GLU A 529 -20.98 3.47 -16.93
C GLU A 529 -20.20 2.73 -15.83
N ALA A 530 -20.13 1.41 -15.94
CA ALA A 530 -19.30 0.55 -15.12
C ALA A 530 -18.07 0.09 -15.92
N TRP A 531 -16.88 0.38 -15.43
CA TRP A 531 -15.62 0.07 -16.08
C TRP A 531 -15.02 -1.17 -15.40
N VAL A 532 -14.47 -2.11 -16.16
CA VAL A 532 -13.87 -3.36 -15.64
C VAL A 532 -12.51 -3.59 -16.26
N SER A 533 -11.47 -3.82 -15.44
CA SER A 533 -10.12 -4.02 -15.96
C SER A 533 -9.95 -5.46 -16.46
N VAL A 534 -9.30 -5.61 -17.61
CA VAL A 534 -8.83 -6.88 -18.16
C VAL A 534 -7.33 -6.94 -17.93
N TRP A 535 -6.96 -7.60 -16.84
CA TRP A 535 -5.56 -7.73 -16.42
C TRP A 535 -4.90 -8.90 -17.14
N ASN A 536 -3.95 -8.59 -18.03
CA ASN A 536 -3.08 -9.62 -18.60
C ASN A 536 -2.02 -10.05 -17.57
N ARG A 537 -2.06 -11.33 -17.16
CA ARG A 537 -1.17 -11.88 -16.12
C ARG A 537 0.00 -12.65 -16.71
N THR A 538 0.00 -12.93 -18.01
CA THR A 538 1.04 -13.72 -18.70
C THR A 538 1.99 -12.83 -19.49
N ASP A 539 1.52 -11.69 -20.00
CA ASP A 539 2.33 -10.69 -20.69
C ASP A 539 2.27 -9.36 -19.94
N ASN A 540 3.20 -9.19 -19.01
CA ASN A 540 3.21 -8.05 -18.07
C ASN A 540 4.10 -6.88 -18.51
N SER A 541 4.80 -7.03 -19.63
CA SER A 541 5.75 -6.01 -20.12
C SER A 541 5.21 -5.26 -21.34
N ASN A 542 4.16 -5.76 -21.98
CA ASN A 542 3.54 -5.13 -23.15
C ASN A 542 2.14 -4.59 -22.85
N PRO A 543 1.67 -3.57 -23.59
CA PRO A 543 0.38 -2.92 -23.39
C PRO A 543 -0.80 -3.73 -23.95
N THR A 544 -0.94 -4.97 -23.51
CA THR A 544 -1.95 -5.95 -24.00
C THR A 544 -3.16 -6.12 -23.07
N GLY A 545 -3.17 -5.38 -21.96
CA GLY A 545 -4.32 -5.22 -21.08
C GLY A 545 -5.33 -4.21 -21.64
N GLU A 546 -6.54 -4.28 -21.09
CA GLU A 546 -7.66 -3.48 -21.57
C GLU A 546 -8.54 -3.01 -20.40
N ILE A 547 -9.43 -2.06 -20.65
CA ILE A 547 -10.58 -1.76 -19.81
C ILE A 547 -11.85 -1.87 -20.66
N VAL A 548 -12.83 -2.61 -20.17
CA VAL A 548 -14.14 -2.74 -20.81
C VAL A 548 -15.13 -1.85 -20.10
N VAL A 549 -15.90 -1.08 -20.86
CA VAL A 549 -16.89 -0.13 -20.37
C VAL A 549 -18.27 -0.67 -20.67
N TYR A 550 -19.11 -0.79 -19.66
CA TYR A 550 -20.49 -1.25 -19.76
C TYR A 550 -21.45 -0.10 -19.46
N ASP A 551 -22.60 -0.11 -20.13
CA ASP A 551 -23.75 0.65 -19.66
C ASP A 551 -24.20 0.10 -18.31
N ALA A 552 -24.31 0.95 -17.30
CA ALA A 552 -24.61 0.54 -15.93
C ALA A 552 -26.05 0.05 -15.74
N ASP A 553 -26.96 0.37 -16.67
CA ASP A 553 -28.38 -0.01 -16.63
C ASP A 553 -28.65 -1.22 -17.53
N THR A 554 -28.23 -1.18 -18.80
CA THR A 554 -28.49 -2.28 -19.76
C THR A 554 -27.52 -3.44 -19.63
N LEU A 555 -26.37 -3.21 -18.96
CA LEU A 555 -25.29 -4.19 -18.80
C LEU A 555 -24.66 -4.62 -20.14
N GLU A 556 -24.80 -3.81 -21.18
CA GLU A 556 -24.21 -4.02 -22.50
C GLU A 556 -22.84 -3.35 -22.60
N GLU A 557 -21.90 -3.99 -23.29
CA GLU A 557 -20.58 -3.40 -23.56
C GLU A 557 -20.74 -2.18 -24.49
N LYS A 558 -20.23 -1.02 -24.04
CA LYS A 558 -20.22 0.24 -24.80
C LYS A 558 -18.90 0.51 -25.49
N ALA A 559 -17.79 0.16 -24.84
CA ALA A 559 -16.45 0.45 -25.34
C ALA A 559 -15.40 -0.47 -24.72
N ARG A 560 -14.24 -0.52 -25.38
CA ARG A 560 -13.07 -1.27 -24.94
C ARG A 560 -11.80 -0.45 -25.19
N ILE A 561 -11.12 -0.08 -24.12
CA ILE A 561 -9.93 0.77 -24.12
C ILE A 561 -8.71 -0.14 -24.07
N LYS A 562 -7.84 -0.04 -25.08
CA LYS A 562 -6.67 -0.89 -25.26
C LYS A 562 -5.39 -0.08 -25.12
N GLY A 563 -4.25 -0.76 -25.03
CA GLY A 563 -2.94 -0.10 -24.92
C GLY A 563 -2.50 0.13 -23.48
N LEU A 564 -3.03 -0.65 -22.53
CA LEU A 564 -2.68 -0.57 -21.12
C LEU A 564 -1.78 -1.76 -20.74
N THR A 565 -0.72 -1.51 -19.98
CA THR A 565 0.16 -2.56 -19.45
C THR A 565 -0.29 -2.95 -18.05
N THR A 566 -0.84 -4.16 -17.89
CA THR A 566 -1.32 -4.70 -16.60
C THR A 566 -2.27 -3.76 -15.82
N PRO A 567 -3.37 -3.28 -16.44
CA PRO A 567 -4.32 -2.42 -15.75
C PRO A 567 -4.99 -3.18 -14.60
N THR A 568 -4.99 -2.59 -13.40
CA THR A 568 -5.60 -3.18 -12.20
C THR A 568 -6.63 -2.24 -11.58
N GLY A 569 -6.28 -1.58 -10.46
CA GLY A 569 -7.12 -0.59 -9.81
C GLY A 569 -7.30 0.65 -10.70
N LYS A 570 -8.50 1.22 -10.66
CA LYS A 570 -8.86 2.43 -11.43
C LYS A 570 -9.85 3.26 -10.63
N PHE A 571 -9.64 4.57 -10.61
CA PHE A 571 -10.37 5.44 -9.71
C PHE A 571 -10.85 6.66 -10.47
N ASN A 572 -12.15 6.91 -10.45
CA ASN A 572 -12.72 8.10 -11.05
C ASN A 572 -12.49 9.30 -10.12
N VAL A 573 -12.11 10.45 -10.68
CA VAL A 573 -11.84 11.66 -9.92
C VAL A 573 -13.04 12.09 -9.08
N TYR A 574 -14.20 12.27 -9.70
CA TYR A 574 -15.39 12.70 -8.96
C TYR A 574 -15.80 11.68 -7.88
N SER A 575 -15.88 10.40 -8.24
CA SER A 575 -16.30 9.36 -7.29
C SER A 575 -15.37 9.29 -6.09
N ARG A 576 -14.05 9.30 -6.33
CA ARG A 576 -13.05 9.26 -5.26
C ARG A 576 -13.12 10.48 -4.36
N THR A 577 -13.14 11.67 -4.95
CA THR A 577 -13.11 12.93 -4.21
C THR A 577 -14.38 13.18 -3.40
N ASN A 578 -15.51 12.58 -3.76
CA ASN A 578 -16.80 12.73 -3.08
C ASN A 578 -17.21 11.52 -2.23
N HIS A 579 -16.29 10.57 -1.99
CA HIS A 579 -16.58 9.34 -1.23
C HIS A 579 -17.78 8.56 -1.77
N VAL A 580 -17.97 8.57 -3.09
CA VAL A 580 -19.03 7.78 -3.72
C VAL A 580 -18.58 6.32 -3.68
N THR A 581 -19.15 5.52 -2.80
CA THR A 581 -18.81 4.10 -2.58
C THR A 581 -19.98 3.17 -2.90
#